data_AF-A0A0K2H3D4-F1
#
_entry.id   AF-A0A0K2H3D4-F1
#
_cell.length_a   1.000
_cell.length_b   1.000
_cell.length_c   1.000
_cell.angle_alpha   90.00
_cell.angle_beta   90.00
_cell.angle_gamma   90.00
#
_symmetry.space_group_name_H-M   'P 1'
#
loop_
_entity.id
_entity.type
_entity.pdbx_description
1 polymer ?
#
loop_
_entity_poly.entity_id
_entity_poly.type
_entity_poly.pdbx_seq_one_letter_code
_entity_poly.pdbx_strand_id
1 'polypeptide(L)'
;MESALTYDLMMAGRSIHDLGTTRLSWHELAAFIKHAPPTAAIRAVADRMAPYRTTEAWLLATSIDMLAGANWQRAGGKGPRPQPILSAIERSIRSAEQDKRAPHSTAELAQIRASLRKRRAQTTSR
;
A
#
# COMPACT_ATOMS: atom_id res chain seq x y z
N MET A 1 0.96 -2.44 -12.88
CA MET A 1 -0.52 -2.49 -12.94
C MET A 1 -0.97 -3.63 -13.83
N GLU A 2 -0.49 -3.67 -15.08
CA GLU A 2 -0.76 -4.76 -16.02
C GLU A 2 -0.55 -6.16 -15.43
N SER A 3 0.64 -6.44 -14.87
CA SER A 3 0.94 -7.73 -14.25
C SER A 3 0.01 -8.12 -13.09
N ALA A 4 -0.47 -7.15 -12.31
CA ALA A 4 -1.39 -7.39 -11.21
C ALA A 4 -2.80 -7.74 -11.73
N LEU A 5 -3.26 -7.02 -12.75
CA LEU A 5 -4.54 -7.31 -13.40
C LEU A 5 -4.51 -8.68 -14.09
N THR A 6 -3.43 -9.01 -14.78
CA THR A 6 -3.25 -10.34 -15.41
C THR A 6 -3.30 -11.45 -14.36
N TYR A 7 -2.61 -11.28 -13.22
CA TYR A 7 -2.64 -12.26 -12.14
C TYR A 7 -4.06 -12.46 -11.58
N ASP A 8 -4.78 -11.38 -11.28
CA ASP A 8 -6.14 -11.47 -10.74
C ASP A 8 -7.10 -12.13 -11.74
N LEU A 9 -6.97 -11.84 -13.04
CA LEU A 9 -7.74 -12.50 -14.10
C LEU A 9 -7.40 -14.00 -14.18
N MET A 10 -6.11 -14.38 -14.10
CA MET A 10 -5.69 -15.78 -14.08
C MET A 10 -6.28 -16.55 -12.89
N MET A 11 -6.29 -15.94 -11.70
CA MET A 11 -6.93 -16.52 -10.51
C MET A 11 -8.44 -16.72 -10.68
N ALA A 12 -9.07 -15.87 -11.49
CA ALA A 12 -10.48 -16.00 -11.87
C ALA A 12 -10.73 -16.90 -13.10
N GLY A 13 -9.70 -17.58 -13.62
CA GLY A 13 -9.80 -18.45 -14.79
C GLY A 13 -10.02 -17.71 -16.12
N ARG A 14 -9.63 -16.43 -16.20
CA ARG A 14 -9.74 -15.59 -17.40
C ARG A 14 -8.38 -15.19 -17.93
N SER A 15 -8.30 -14.95 -19.24
CA SER A 15 -7.10 -14.42 -19.88
C SER A 15 -7.23 -12.93 -20.12
N ILE A 16 -6.13 -12.18 -19.93
CA ILE A 16 -6.06 -10.78 -20.35
C ILE A 16 -6.19 -10.64 -21.88
N HIS A 17 -5.89 -11.70 -22.63
CA HIS A 17 -6.04 -11.73 -24.09
C HIS A 17 -7.49 -11.80 -24.57
N ASP A 18 -8.44 -12.13 -23.69
CA ASP A 18 -9.88 -12.16 -24.02
C ASP A 18 -10.54 -10.77 -23.92
N LEU A 19 -9.79 -9.74 -23.52
CA LEU A 19 -10.31 -8.39 -23.32
C LEU A 19 -10.91 -7.78 -24.60
N GLY A 20 -12.13 -7.23 -24.46
CA GLY A 20 -12.86 -6.61 -25.56
C GLY A 20 -13.55 -7.60 -26.49
N THR A 21 -13.44 -8.91 -26.21
CA THR A 21 -14.17 -9.96 -26.94
C THR A 21 -15.48 -10.30 -26.22
N THR A 22 -16.26 -11.23 -26.79
CA THR A 22 -17.46 -11.78 -26.14
C THR A 22 -17.15 -12.62 -24.90
N ARG A 23 -15.88 -13.03 -24.69
CA ARG A 23 -15.44 -13.81 -23.51
C ARG A 23 -15.10 -12.94 -22.31
N LEU A 24 -14.73 -11.67 -22.54
CA LEU A 24 -14.48 -10.69 -21.50
C LEU A 24 -14.64 -9.26 -22.05
N SER A 25 -15.85 -8.75 -21.96
CA SER A 25 -16.18 -7.38 -22.37
C SER A 25 -15.57 -6.33 -21.44
N TRP A 26 -15.46 -5.09 -21.93
CA TRP A 26 -15.02 -3.96 -21.11
C TRP A 26 -15.92 -3.69 -19.91
N HIS A 27 -17.23 -3.99 -20.02
CA HIS A 27 -18.18 -3.86 -18.91
C HIS A 27 -17.91 -4.91 -17.82
N GLU A 28 -17.61 -6.15 -18.19
CA GLU A 28 -17.23 -7.20 -17.23
C GLU A 28 -15.90 -6.89 -16.55
N LEU A 29 -14.90 -6.39 -17.30
CA LEU A 29 -13.65 -5.95 -16.71
C LEU A 29 -13.88 -4.82 -15.69
N ALA A 30 -14.70 -3.83 -16.03
CA ALA A 30 -15.02 -2.72 -15.13
C ALA A 30 -15.69 -3.23 -13.85
N ALA A 31 -16.64 -4.17 -13.97
CA ALA A 31 -17.28 -4.81 -12.81
C ALA A 31 -16.26 -5.59 -11.96
N PHE A 32 -15.37 -6.36 -12.60
CA PHE A 32 -14.31 -7.11 -11.94
C PHE A 32 -13.40 -6.20 -11.10
N ILE A 33 -12.90 -5.11 -11.69
CA ILE A 33 -12.02 -4.16 -10.98
C ILE A 33 -12.79 -3.43 -9.86
N LYS A 34 -14.02 -2.99 -10.13
CA LYS A 34 -14.84 -2.24 -9.17
C LYS A 34 -15.13 -3.08 -7.92
N HIS A 35 -15.43 -4.36 -8.10
CA HIS A 35 -15.83 -5.28 -7.04
C HIS A 35 -14.71 -6.24 -6.59
N ALA A 36 -13.47 -6.01 -7.04
CA ALA A 36 -12.32 -6.83 -6.64
C ALA A 36 -12.18 -6.84 -5.10
N PRO A 37 -11.97 -8.02 -4.47
CA PRO A 37 -11.81 -8.13 -3.03
C PRO A 37 -10.55 -7.39 -2.56
N PRO A 38 -10.45 -7.01 -1.27
CA PRO A 38 -9.29 -6.30 -0.73
C PRO A 38 -7.95 -7.05 -0.91
N THR A 39 -8.01 -8.38 -1.03
CA THR A 39 -6.87 -9.27 -1.24
C THR A 39 -6.42 -9.36 -2.70
N ALA A 40 -7.17 -8.81 -3.66
CA ALA A 40 -6.81 -8.83 -5.07
C ALA A 40 -5.52 -8.02 -5.31
N ALA A 41 -4.65 -8.51 -6.20
CA ALA A 41 -3.37 -7.88 -6.50
C ALA A 41 -3.56 -6.45 -7.04
N ILE A 42 -4.63 -6.19 -7.79
CA ILE A 42 -4.97 -4.86 -8.32
C ILE A 42 -5.24 -3.85 -7.20
N ARG A 43 -5.75 -4.28 -6.04
CA ARG A 43 -5.96 -3.39 -4.88
C ARG A 43 -4.64 -2.96 -4.26
N ALA A 44 -3.66 -3.87 -4.17
CA ALA A 44 -2.34 -3.59 -3.65
C ALA A 44 -1.54 -2.58 -4.52
N VAL A 45 -1.91 -2.42 -5.80
CA VAL A 45 -1.34 -1.38 -6.67
C VAL A 45 -1.78 0.02 -6.23
N ALA A 46 -3.05 0.19 -5.84
CA ALA A 46 -3.61 1.47 -5.43
C ALA A 46 -3.34 1.79 -3.96
N ASP A 47 -3.46 0.77 -3.09
CA ASP A 47 -3.17 0.88 -1.67
C ASP A 47 -2.42 -0.37 -1.21
N ARG A 48 -1.14 -0.21 -0.89
CA ARG A 48 -0.30 -1.31 -0.37
C ARG A 48 -0.79 -1.86 0.97
N MET A 49 -1.63 -1.11 1.70
CA MET A 49 -2.29 -1.59 2.92
C MET A 49 -3.55 -2.40 2.64
N ALA A 50 -4.08 -2.43 1.41
CA ALA A 50 -5.34 -3.09 1.09
C ALA A 50 -5.46 -4.55 1.59
N PRO A 51 -4.42 -5.40 1.48
CA PRO A 51 -4.47 -6.77 2.01
C PRO A 51 -4.66 -6.84 3.54
N TYR A 52 -4.25 -5.80 4.27
CA TYR A 52 -4.33 -5.71 5.72
C TYR A 52 -5.57 -4.94 6.21
N ARG A 53 -6.38 -4.41 5.29
CA ARG A 53 -7.64 -3.71 5.61
C ARG A 53 -8.85 -4.65 5.64
N THR A 54 -8.63 -5.96 5.66
CA THR A 54 -9.70 -6.95 5.84
C THR A 54 -10.09 -7.04 7.31
N THR A 55 -11.35 -7.38 7.57
CA THR A 55 -11.86 -7.59 8.93
C THR A 55 -11.07 -8.67 9.66
N GLU A 56 -10.70 -9.75 8.97
CA GLU A 56 -9.93 -10.86 9.52
C GLU A 56 -8.52 -10.41 9.93
N ALA A 57 -7.83 -9.63 9.09
CA ALA A 57 -6.50 -9.11 9.41
C ALA A 57 -6.55 -8.18 10.64
N TRP A 58 -7.58 -7.34 10.73
CA TRP A 58 -7.79 -6.46 11.89
C TRP A 58 -8.09 -7.23 13.16
N LEU A 59 -8.96 -8.25 13.11
CA LEU A 59 -9.29 -9.08 14.27
C LEU A 59 -8.08 -9.84 14.78
N LEU A 60 -7.28 -10.42 13.86
CA LEU A 60 -6.06 -11.14 14.22
C LEU A 60 -5.00 -10.21 14.81
N ALA A 61 -4.73 -9.07 14.15
CA ALA A 61 -3.77 -8.09 14.65
C ALA A 61 -4.18 -7.56 16.03
N THR A 62 -5.45 -7.20 16.22
CA THR A 62 -5.97 -6.73 17.51
C THR A 62 -5.80 -7.79 18.59
N SER A 63 -6.12 -9.05 18.28
CA SER A 63 -5.98 -10.17 19.23
C SER A 63 -4.52 -10.36 19.66
N ILE A 64 -3.57 -10.34 18.70
CA ILE A 64 -2.14 -10.49 18.98
C ILE A 64 -1.61 -9.28 19.75
N ASP A 65 -1.99 -8.06 19.38
CA ASP A 65 -1.57 -6.83 20.05
C ASP A 65 -2.05 -6.81 21.52
N MET A 66 -3.28 -7.26 21.78
CA MET A 66 -3.82 -7.42 23.13
C MET A 66 -3.03 -8.45 23.95
N LEU A 67 -2.72 -9.61 23.37
CA LEU A 67 -1.93 -10.65 24.02
C LEU A 67 -0.51 -10.17 24.34
N ALA A 68 0.13 -9.49 23.39
CA ALA A 68 1.45 -8.91 23.59
C ALA A 68 1.46 -7.86 24.71
N GLY A 69 0.46 -6.98 24.73
CA GLY A 69 0.28 -5.99 25.80
C GLY A 69 0.08 -6.63 27.17
N ALA A 70 -0.78 -7.65 27.25
CA ALA A 70 -1.04 -8.38 28.49
C ALA A 70 0.20 -9.13 29.00
N ASN A 71 0.98 -9.74 28.10
CA ASN A 71 2.24 -10.38 28.44
C ASN A 71 3.27 -9.37 28.97
N TRP A 72 3.40 -8.21 28.33
CA TRP A 72 4.30 -7.14 28.77
C TRP A 72 3.92 -6.62 30.16
N GLN A 73 2.63 -6.43 30.42
CA GLN A 73 2.14 -6.06 31.76
C GLN A 73 2.46 -7.14 32.80
N ARG A 74 2.20 -8.41 32.50
CA ARG A 74 2.52 -9.54 33.40
C ARG A 74 4.02 -9.71 33.67
N ALA A 75 4.87 -9.32 32.72
CA ALA A 75 6.33 -9.27 32.89
C ALA A 75 6.79 -8.05 33.73
N GLY A 76 5.88 -7.30 34.34
CA GLY A 76 6.17 -6.13 35.16
C GLY A 76 6.43 -4.86 34.36
N GLY A 77 6.03 -4.80 33.09
CA GLY A 77 6.17 -3.61 32.25
C GLY A 77 7.62 -3.24 31.93
N LYS A 78 8.55 -4.19 32.02
CA LYS A 78 9.97 -3.96 31.74
C LYS A 78 10.24 -4.03 30.23
N GLY A 79 11.15 -3.18 29.75
CA GLY A 79 11.54 -3.14 28.34
C GLY A 79 10.55 -2.38 27.46
N PRO A 80 10.81 -2.33 26.13
CA PRO A 80 9.99 -1.56 25.21
C PRO A 80 8.56 -2.10 25.14
N ARG A 81 7.59 -1.20 25.24
CA ARG A 81 6.18 -1.55 25.06
C ARG A 81 5.96 -2.07 23.64
N PRO A 82 5.25 -3.22 23.47
CA PRO A 82 4.96 -3.75 22.14
C PRO A 82 4.17 -2.72 21.31
N GLN A 83 4.53 -2.64 20.03
CA GLN A 83 3.91 -1.74 19.06
C GLN A 83 2.79 -2.47 18.31
N PRO A 84 1.68 -1.81 17.97
CA PRO A 84 0.62 -2.43 17.19
C PRO A 84 1.11 -2.93 15.83
N ILE A 85 0.76 -4.16 15.46
CA ILE A 85 1.24 -4.84 14.24
C ILE A 85 0.89 -4.03 12.98
N LEU A 86 -0.37 -3.62 12.82
CA LEU A 86 -0.81 -2.91 11.62
C LEU A 86 -0.11 -1.56 11.46
N SER A 87 0.13 -0.85 12.56
CA SER A 87 0.89 0.41 12.54
C SER A 87 2.37 0.18 12.20
N ALA A 88 2.97 -0.93 12.62
CA ALA A 88 4.32 -1.30 12.23
C ALA A 88 4.42 -1.60 10.72
N ILE A 89 3.47 -2.35 10.17
CA ILE A 89 3.38 -2.64 8.73
C ILE A 89 3.19 -1.35 7.93
N GLU A 90 2.27 -0.49 8.34
CA GLU A 90 2.02 0.78 7.65
C GLU A 90 3.27 1.67 7.61
N ARG A 91 4.00 1.76 8.73
CA ARG A 91 5.29 2.46 8.78
C ARG A 91 6.32 1.86 7.85
N SER A 92 6.41 0.53 7.77
CA SER A 92 7.34 -0.17 6.87
C SER A 92 7.01 0.12 5.40
N ILE A 93 5.73 0.04 5.03
CA ILE A 93 5.27 0.38 3.67
C ILE A 93 5.59 1.83 3.33
N ARG A 94 5.29 2.75 4.24
CA ARG A 94 5.56 4.18 4.05
C ARG A 94 7.05 4.47 3.90
N SER A 95 7.90 3.84 4.72
CA SER A 95 9.36 3.94 4.61
C SER A 95 9.83 3.46 3.24
N ALA A 96 9.39 2.28 2.81
CA ALA A 96 9.77 1.74 1.51
C ALA A 96 9.30 2.62 0.33
N GLU A 97 8.17 3.31 0.46
CA GLU A 97 7.72 4.29 -0.54
C GLU A 97 8.55 5.58 -0.53
N GLN A 98 8.95 6.04 0.66
CA GLN A 98 9.84 7.19 0.81
C GLN A 98 11.22 6.88 0.24
N ASP A 99 11.77 5.69 0.51
CA ASP A 99 13.07 5.26 -0.01
C ASP A 99 13.07 5.18 -1.54
N LYS A 100 11.97 4.74 -2.15
CA LYS A 100 11.81 4.74 -3.61
C LYS A 100 11.76 6.13 -4.23
N ARG A 101 11.25 7.12 -3.49
CA ARG A 101 11.16 8.52 -3.92
C ARG A 101 12.37 9.33 -3.48
N ALA A 102 13.26 8.74 -2.68
CA ALA A 102 14.45 9.40 -2.21
C ALA A 102 15.36 9.65 -3.43
N PRO A 103 15.91 10.87 -3.55
CA PRO A 103 16.80 11.20 -4.64
C PRO A 103 18.02 10.29 -4.62
N HIS A 104 18.39 9.80 -5.80
CA HIS A 104 19.44 8.82 -5.97
C HIS A 104 20.83 9.42 -5.86
N SER A 105 20.94 10.76 -5.90
CA SER A 105 22.23 11.46 -5.79
C SER A 105 22.13 12.83 -5.12
N THR A 106 23.29 13.32 -4.65
CA THR A 106 23.45 14.68 -4.11
C THR A 106 23.22 15.77 -5.16
N ALA A 107 23.54 15.49 -6.43
CA ALA A 107 23.29 16.38 -7.56
C ALA A 107 21.78 16.56 -7.82
N GLU A 108 21.03 15.47 -7.78
CA GLU A 108 19.57 15.48 -7.91
C GLU A 108 18.91 16.26 -6.76
N LEU A 109 19.37 16.05 -5.53
CA LEU A 109 18.97 16.85 -4.36
C LEU A 109 19.17 18.36 -4.57
N ALA A 110 20.32 18.75 -5.12
CA ALA A 110 20.62 20.16 -5.38
C ALA A 110 19.67 20.76 -6.43
N GLN A 111 19.33 20.01 -7.47
CA GLN A 111 18.37 20.41 -8.50
C GLN A 111 16.94 20.55 -7.95
N ILE A 112 16.50 19.59 -7.13
CA ILE A 112 15.20 19.67 -6.44
C ILE A 112 15.14 20.93 -5.58
N ARG A 113 16.16 21.20 -4.76
CA ARG A 113 16.23 22.40 -3.91
C ARG A 113 16.22 23.69 -4.74
N ALA A 114 16.96 23.73 -5.85
CA ALA A 114 16.98 24.89 -6.73
C ALA A 114 15.61 25.15 -7.38
N SER A 115 14.91 24.11 -7.83
CA SER A 115 13.57 24.23 -8.41
C SER A 115 12.53 24.73 -7.40
N LEU A 116 12.59 24.25 -6.15
CA LEU A 116 11.71 24.71 -5.07
C LEU A 116 11.95 26.18 -4.71
N ARG A 117 13.21 26.65 -4.70
CA ARG A 117 13.53 28.07 -4.47
C ARG A 117 12.92 28.96 -5.56
N LYS A 118 13.03 28.56 -6.84
CA LYS A 118 12.41 29.29 -7.96
C LYS A 118 10.88 29.37 -7.83
N ARG A 119 10.22 28.26 -7.48
CA ARG A 119 8.76 28.23 -7.27
C ARG A 119 8.32 29.17 -6.15
N ARG A 120 9.01 29.14 -5.01
CA ARG A 120 8.71 30.02 -3.87
C ARG A 120 8.85 31.51 -4.23
N ALA A 121 9.91 31.88 -4.96
CA ALA A 121 10.10 33.26 -5.41
C ALA A 121 8.98 33.75 -6.35
N GLN A 122 8.44 32.87 -7.20
CA GLN A 122 7.31 33.19 -8.08
C GLN A 122 5.98 33.32 -7.33
N THR A 123 5.78 32.56 -6.25
CA THR A 123 4.56 32.65 -5.42
C THR A 123 4.52 33.90 -4.55
N THR A 124 5.66 34.38 -4.07
CA THR A 124 5.74 35.60 -3.24
C THR A 124 5.67 36.90 -4.06
N SER A 125 5.78 36.83 -5.39
CA SER A 125 5.74 38.00 -6.29
C SER A 125 4.35 38.29 -6.88
N ARG A 126 3.29 37.66 -6.36
CA ARG A 126 1.88 37.89 -6.69
C ARG A 126 1.16 38.38 -5.45
#